data_AF-A0A1F8SDR3-F1
#
_entry.id   AF-A0A1F8SDR3-F1
#
_cell.length_a   1.000
_cell.length_b   1.000
_cell.length_c   1.000
_cell.angle_alpha   90.00
_cell.angle_beta   90.00
_cell.angle_gamma   90.00
#
_symmetry.space_group_name_H-M   'P 1'
#
loop_
_entity.id
_entity.type
_entity.pdbx_description
1 polymer ?
#
loop_
_entity_poly.entity_id
_entity_poly.type
_entity_poly.pdbx_seq_one_letter_code
_entity_poly.pdbx_strand_id
1 'polypeptide(L)'
;MTAMLGWAPGLGDASVAVLCNAVAARRDLLARLRRDDATLTLATAHGTKGLEWDHVIVLADGFPGRRSVADAAEPERALEEERRLAYVAWTRARRSLTLLFDPAAPSPFLLEAFDPDELGVAADAAAAA
;
A
#
# COMPACT_ATOMS: atom_id res chain seq x y z
N MET A 1 -25.64 -13.72 22.56
CA MET A 1 -25.89 -12.55 21.69
C MET A 1 -24.78 -12.56 20.65
N THR A 2 -25.09 -12.98 19.42
CA THR A 2 -24.07 -13.18 18.37
C THR A 2 -24.51 -12.39 17.15
N ALA A 3 -23.74 -11.37 16.79
CA ALA A 3 -23.94 -10.61 15.56
C ALA A 3 -22.79 -10.91 14.61
N MET A 4 -23.12 -11.28 13.37
CA MET A 4 -22.20 -11.49 12.27
C MET A 4 -22.54 -10.45 11.20
N LEU A 5 -21.62 -9.52 10.92
CA LEU A 5 -21.64 -8.73 9.68
C LEU A 5 -20.76 -9.49 8.66
N GLY A 6 -21.33 -9.80 7.48
CA GLY A 6 -20.83 -10.77 6.48
C GLY A 6 -19.49 -10.39 5.81
N TRP A 7 -19.00 -11.03 4.74
CA TRP A 7 -19.47 -12.11 3.84
C TRP A 7 -18.19 -12.82 3.38
N ALA A 8 -18.09 -14.15 3.49
CA ALA A 8 -17.00 -14.93 2.88
C ALA A 8 -17.56 -15.74 1.69
N PRO A 9 -17.37 -15.30 0.43
CA PRO A 9 -18.13 -15.83 -0.71
C PRO A 9 -17.89 -17.31 -1.04
N GLY A 10 -16.82 -17.90 -0.49
CA GLY A 10 -16.47 -19.32 -0.67
C GLY A 10 -16.82 -20.22 0.52
N LEU A 11 -17.47 -19.69 1.56
CA LEU A 11 -17.78 -20.39 2.80
C LEU A 11 -19.30 -20.32 2.99
N GLY A 12 -20.05 -21.30 2.45
CA GLY A 12 -21.52 -21.38 2.49
C GLY A 12 -22.11 -21.44 3.91
N ASP A 13 -22.62 -22.61 4.34
CA ASP A 13 -23.12 -22.84 5.71
C ASP A 13 -22.00 -22.88 6.77
N ALA A 14 -20.97 -22.07 6.60
CA ALA A 14 -19.82 -22.05 7.50
C ALA A 14 -20.25 -21.53 8.87
N SER A 15 -20.28 -22.43 9.84
CA SER A 15 -20.47 -22.06 11.24
C SER A 15 -19.35 -21.11 11.71
N VAL A 16 -19.63 -20.36 12.78
CA VAL A 16 -18.61 -19.52 13.44
C VAL A 16 -17.33 -20.32 13.74
N ALA A 17 -17.46 -21.61 14.09
CA ALA A 17 -16.32 -22.48 14.34
C ALA A 17 -15.43 -22.69 13.10
N VAL A 18 -16.04 -22.84 11.91
CA VAL A 18 -15.29 -22.97 10.65
C VAL A 18 -14.52 -21.69 10.34
N LEU A 19 -15.14 -20.52 10.53
CA LEU A 19 -14.46 -19.23 10.35
C LEU A 19 -13.30 -19.07 11.34
N CYS A 20 -13.52 -19.37 12.63
CA CYS A 20 -12.48 -19.31 13.65
C CYS A 20 -11.28 -20.20 13.29
N ASN A 21 -11.53 -21.44 12.83
CA ASN A 21 -10.49 -22.36 12.41
C ASN A 21 -9.73 -21.85 11.18
N ALA A 22 -10.42 -21.29 10.19
CA ALA A 22 -9.80 -20.72 9.00
C ALA A 22 -8.90 -19.51 9.36
N VAL A 23 -9.36 -18.64 10.25
CA VAL A 23 -8.58 -17.50 10.75
C VAL A 23 -7.35 -17.98 11.53
N ALA A 24 -7.49 -18.97 12.41
CA ALA A 24 -6.37 -19.56 13.14
C ALA A 24 -5.33 -20.16 12.20
N ALA A 25 -5.75 -21.01 11.26
CA ALA A 25 -4.87 -21.64 10.27
C ALA A 25 -4.14 -20.59 9.40
N ARG A 26 -4.82 -19.51 9.00
CA ARG A 26 -4.19 -18.41 8.24
C ARG A 26 -3.16 -17.66 9.08
N ARG A 27 -3.42 -17.41 10.36
CA ARG A 27 -2.46 -16.77 11.28
C ARG A 27 -1.23 -17.63 11.47
N ASP A 28 -1.40 -18.93 11.68
CA ASP A 28 -0.28 -19.87 11.82
C ASP A 28 0.57 -19.92 10.54
N LEU A 29 -0.07 -19.95 9.37
CA LEU A 29 0.64 -19.89 8.09
C LEU A 29 1.44 -18.59 7.96
N LEU A 30 0.83 -17.45 8.26
CA LEU A 30 1.52 -16.15 8.22
C LEU A 30 2.68 -16.08 9.20
N ALA A 31 2.55 -16.66 10.40
CA ALA A 31 3.62 -16.73 11.39
C ALA A 31 4.81 -17.58 10.88
N ARG A 32 4.57 -18.70 10.20
CA ARG A 32 5.63 -19.53 9.60
C ARG A 32 6.33 -18.86 8.42
N LEU A 33 5.60 -18.04 7.67
CA LEU A 33 6.14 -17.29 6.52
C LEU A 33 6.90 -16.04 6.96
N ARG A 34 6.52 -15.43 8.09
CA ARG A 34 7.25 -14.35 8.74
C ARG A 34 8.42 -14.91 9.54
N ARG A 35 9.46 -15.34 8.83
CA ARG A 35 10.71 -15.67 9.47
C ARG A 35 11.58 -14.42 9.60
N ASP A 36 12.33 -14.33 10.70
CA ASP A 36 13.27 -13.24 10.94
C ASP A 36 14.48 -13.26 9.99
N ASP A 37 14.68 -14.37 9.27
CA ASP A 37 15.73 -14.55 8.25
C ASP A 37 15.23 -14.33 6.80
N ALA A 38 14.00 -13.82 6.62
CA ALA A 38 13.48 -13.54 5.31
C ALA A 38 14.32 -12.46 4.60
N THR A 39 14.85 -12.80 3.42
CA THR A 39 15.66 -11.89 2.59
C THR A 39 14.84 -10.75 1.97
N LEU A 40 13.51 -10.82 2.05
CA LEU A 40 12.58 -9.83 1.51
C LEU A 40 11.48 -9.56 2.54
N THR A 41 11.23 -8.28 2.83
CA THR A 41 10.12 -7.83 3.66
C THR A 41 9.05 -7.18 2.80
N LEU A 42 7.81 -7.68 2.89
CA LEU A 42 6.64 -7.02 2.31
C LEU A 42 5.82 -6.35 3.42
N ALA A 43 5.63 -5.05 3.33
CA ALA A 43 4.91 -4.25 4.30
C ALA A 43 4.05 -3.19 3.62
N THR A 44 3.02 -2.72 4.30
CA THR A 44 2.31 -1.49 3.91
C THR A 44 3.14 -0.28 4.34
N ALA A 45 2.97 0.88 3.68
CA ALA A 45 3.67 2.11 4.07
C ALA A 45 3.42 2.51 5.54
N HIS A 46 2.23 2.25 6.07
CA HIS A 46 1.94 2.45 7.50
C HIS A 46 2.80 1.54 8.40
N GLY A 47 3.04 0.29 7.96
CA GLY A 47 3.83 -0.69 8.68
C GLY A 47 5.34 -0.46 8.61
N THR A 48 5.83 0.50 7.83
CA THR A 48 7.27 0.78 7.72
C THR A 48 7.76 1.90 8.63
N LYS A 49 6.87 2.56 9.38
CA LYS A 49 7.25 3.68 10.25
C LYS A 49 8.31 3.25 11.29
N GLY A 50 9.44 3.96 11.30
CA GLY A 50 10.55 3.69 12.22
C GLY A 50 11.46 2.53 11.78
N LEU A 51 11.22 1.94 10.61
CA LEU A 51 12.07 0.94 10.00
C LEU A 51 12.82 1.55 8.81
N GLU A 52 13.95 0.96 8.43
CA GLU A 52 14.73 1.37 7.27
C GLU A 52 15.38 0.14 6.62
N TRP A 53 15.56 0.19 5.30
CA TRP A 53 16.21 -0.86 4.52
C TRP A 53 17.20 -0.24 3.54
N ASP A 54 18.23 -1.00 3.16
CA ASP A 54 19.19 -0.54 2.17
C ASP A 54 18.54 -0.31 0.80
N HIS A 55 17.62 -1.20 0.41
CA HIS A 55 16.92 -1.16 -0.86
C HIS A 55 15.41 -1.25 -0.62
N VAL A 56 14.64 -0.30 -1.15
CA VAL A 56 13.18 -0.28 -1.05
C VAL A 56 12.56 -0.17 -2.45
N ILE A 57 11.55 -0.99 -2.69
CA ILE A 57 10.71 -0.92 -3.87
C ILE A 57 9.33 -0.48 -3.41
N VAL A 58 8.80 0.61 -3.98
CA VAL A 58 7.48 1.15 -3.67
C VAL A 58 6.59 1.03 -4.90
N LEU A 59 5.41 0.43 -4.71
CA LEU A 59 4.33 0.45 -5.71
C LEU A 59 3.62 1.81 -5.62
N ALA A 60 4.07 2.77 -6.43
CA ALA A 60 3.65 4.16 -6.35
C ALA A 60 2.22 4.40 -6.89
N ASP A 61 1.70 3.52 -7.76
CA ASP A 61 0.29 3.56 -8.22
C ASP A 61 -0.73 3.42 -7.09
N GLY A 62 -0.29 2.91 -5.94
CA GLY A 62 -1.13 2.84 -4.74
C GLY A 62 -1.36 4.20 -4.07
N PHE A 63 -0.68 5.25 -4.51
CA PHE A 63 -0.74 6.59 -3.91
C PHE A 63 -1.26 7.65 -4.89
N PRO A 64 -2.14 8.56 -4.43
CA PRO A 64 -2.88 8.48 -3.18
C PRO A 64 -3.87 7.31 -3.19
N GLY A 65 -4.18 6.77 -2.01
CA GLY A 65 -5.27 5.81 -1.86
C GLY A 65 -6.60 6.40 -2.32
N ARG A 66 -7.07 6.04 -3.52
CA ARG A 66 -8.26 6.66 -4.16
C ARG A 66 -9.49 6.69 -3.26
N ARG A 67 -9.75 5.58 -2.53
CA ARG A 67 -10.86 5.50 -1.57
C ARG A 67 -10.61 6.34 -0.32
N SER A 68 -9.37 6.35 0.20
CA SER A 68 -9.00 7.15 1.37
C SER A 68 -9.31 8.64 1.16
N VAL A 69 -9.06 9.14 -0.05
CA VAL A 69 -9.32 10.54 -0.42
C VAL A 69 -10.79 10.78 -0.75
N ALA A 70 -11.42 9.90 -1.54
CA ALA A 70 -12.79 10.09 -2.01
C ALA A 70 -13.84 9.98 -0.89
N ASP A 71 -13.61 9.10 0.09
CA ASP A 71 -14.55 8.86 1.19
C ASP A 71 -14.31 9.81 2.39
N ALA A 72 -13.29 10.67 2.33
CA ALA A 72 -12.96 11.60 3.41
C ALA A 72 -13.93 12.79 3.46
N ALA A 73 -14.30 13.18 4.69
CA ALA A 73 -15.05 14.42 4.91
C ALA A 73 -14.30 15.68 4.45
N GLU A 74 -12.96 15.63 4.45
CA GLU A 74 -12.07 16.69 4.01
C GLU A 74 -11.04 16.10 3.02
N PRO A 75 -11.36 16.05 1.70
CA PRO A 75 -10.51 15.41 0.71
C PRO A 75 -9.10 16.02 0.59
N GLU A 76 -8.96 17.34 0.72
CA GLU A 76 -7.65 18.01 0.68
C GLU A 76 -6.76 17.57 1.86
N ARG A 77 -7.33 17.51 3.06
CA ARG A 77 -6.63 17.05 4.26
C ARG A 77 -6.21 15.58 4.13
N ALA A 78 -7.07 14.74 3.56
CA ALA A 78 -6.76 13.33 3.29
C ALA A 78 -5.66 13.18 2.23
N LEU A 79 -5.66 14.01 1.19
CA LEU A 79 -4.61 14.02 0.17
C LEU A 79 -3.24 14.36 0.78
N GLU A 80 -3.18 15.34 1.70
CA GLU A 80 -1.96 15.65 2.43
C GLU A 80 -1.49 14.49 3.33
N GLU A 81 -2.41 13.76 3.94
CA GLU A 81 -2.07 12.58 4.74
C GLU A 81 -1.46 11.47 3.87
N GLU A 82 -2.04 11.21 2.71
CA GLU A 82 -1.50 10.27 1.71
C GLU A 82 -0.13 10.71 1.19
N ARG A 83 0.08 12.02 0.99
CA ARG A 83 1.38 12.59 0.62
C ARG A 83 2.43 12.33 1.70
N ARG A 84 2.10 12.56 2.98
CA ARG A 84 2.98 12.26 4.11
C ARG A 84 3.29 10.76 4.19
N LEU A 85 2.33 9.91 3.88
CA LEU A 85 2.52 8.46 3.85
C LEU A 85 3.45 8.01 2.71
N ALA A 86 3.31 8.59 1.52
CA ALA A 86 4.23 8.36 0.41
C ALA A 86 5.67 8.79 0.77
N TYR A 87 5.83 9.98 1.36
CA TYR A 87 7.11 10.46 1.87
C TYR A 87 7.74 9.50 2.89
N VAL A 88 6.93 9.00 3.84
CA VAL A 88 7.40 7.98 4.80
C VAL A 88 7.89 6.75 4.05
N ALA A 89 7.14 6.21 3.10
CA ALA A 89 7.53 5.03 2.34
C ALA A 89 8.84 5.23 1.55
N TRP A 90 9.01 6.37 0.88
CA TRP A 90 10.18 6.66 0.05
C TRP A 90 11.45 6.84 0.89
N THR A 91 11.32 7.52 2.03
CA THR A 91 12.45 7.78 2.94
C THR A 91 12.86 6.58 3.79
N ARG A 92 12.24 5.40 3.61
CA ARG A 92 12.73 4.18 4.27
C ARG A 92 13.97 3.60 3.57
N ALA A 93 14.26 4.02 2.34
CA ALA A 93 15.43 3.60 1.58
C ALA A 93 16.70 4.31 2.07
N ARG A 94 17.74 3.54 2.41
CA ARG A 94 19.05 4.08 2.81
C ARG A 94 20.03 4.19 1.65
N ARG A 95 19.93 3.31 0.65
CA ARG A 95 20.86 3.27 -0.50
C ARG A 95 20.17 3.40 -1.84
N SER A 96 19.08 2.68 -2.08
CA SER A 96 18.32 2.81 -3.32
C SER A 96 16.81 2.74 -3.12
N LEU A 97 16.11 3.60 -3.85
CA LEU A 97 14.67 3.61 -3.97
C LEU A 97 14.29 3.26 -5.41
N THR A 98 13.38 2.30 -5.58
CA THR A 98 12.78 1.99 -6.87
C THR A 98 11.28 2.26 -6.78
N LEU A 99 10.78 3.13 -7.65
CA LEU A 99 9.36 3.47 -7.74
C LEU A 99 8.78 2.75 -8.95
N LEU A 100 7.80 1.88 -8.70
CA LEU A 100 7.05 1.19 -9.74
C LEU A 100 5.72 1.89 -9.92
N PHE A 101 5.43 2.32 -11.15
CA PHE A 101 4.20 3.01 -11.50
C PHE A 101 3.81 2.76 -12.96
N ASP A 102 2.56 3.07 -13.30
CA ASP A 102 2.04 3.10 -14.68
C ASP A 102 2.39 4.45 -15.33
N PRO A 103 3.25 4.48 -16.37
CA PRO A 103 3.59 5.72 -17.07
C PRO A 103 2.39 6.40 -17.74
N ALA A 104 1.30 5.67 -18.02
CA ALA A 104 0.09 6.25 -18.62
C ALA A 104 -0.77 7.00 -17.59
N ALA A 105 -0.59 6.72 -16.30
CA ALA A 105 -1.36 7.32 -15.22
C ALA A 105 -0.49 7.47 -13.95
N PRO A 106 0.59 8.27 -14.01
CA PRO A 106 1.50 8.42 -12.89
C PRO A 106 0.79 9.04 -11.68
N SER A 107 1.21 8.65 -10.48
CA SER A 107 0.75 9.28 -9.25
C SER A 107 1.05 10.79 -9.28
N PRO A 108 0.13 11.66 -8.82
CA PRO A 108 0.39 13.09 -8.73
C PRO A 108 1.62 13.38 -7.85
N PHE A 109 1.89 12.54 -6.84
CA PHE A 109 3.07 12.71 -5.99
C PHE A 109 4.39 12.47 -6.73
N LEU A 110 4.39 11.64 -7.79
CA LEU A 110 5.57 11.47 -8.64
C LEU A 110 5.79 12.70 -9.52
N LEU A 111 4.72 13.21 -10.13
CA LEU A 111 4.77 14.40 -10.98
C LEU A 111 5.20 15.66 -10.22
N GLU A 112 4.88 15.72 -8.93
CA GLU A 112 5.34 16.81 -8.06
C GLU A 112 6.81 16.67 -7.62
N ALA A 113 7.32 15.44 -7.56
CA ALA A 113 8.65 15.15 -7.02
C ALA A 113 9.75 15.04 -8.06
N PHE A 114 9.40 14.75 -9.32
CA PHE A 114 10.32 14.47 -10.41
C PHE A 114 9.87 15.18 -11.69
N ASP A 115 10.84 15.53 -12.53
CA ASP A 115 10.53 16.06 -13.84
C ASP A 115 9.98 14.93 -14.75
N PRO A 116 9.07 15.22 -15.70
CA PRO A 116 8.52 14.22 -16.63
C PRO A 116 9.58 13.42 -17.38
N ASP A 117 10.71 14.07 -17.73
CA ASP A 117 11.85 13.44 -18.40
C ASP A 117 12.57 12.43 -17.49
N GLU A 118 12.66 12.68 -16.18
CA GLU A 118 13.23 11.75 -15.20
C GLU A 118 12.35 10.52 -15.01
N LEU A 119 11.04 10.70 -15.09
CA LEU A 119 10.04 9.64 -15.00
C LEU A 119 9.87 8.87 -16.33
N GLY A 120 10.42 9.38 -17.44
CA GLY A 120 10.22 8.81 -18.76
C GLY A 120 8.77 8.81 -19.23
N VAL A 121 7.97 9.76 -18.74
CA VAL A 121 6.57 9.95 -19.16
C VAL A 121 6.48 11.04 -20.23
N ALA A 122 5.64 10.81 -21.25
CA ALA A 122 5.37 11.83 -22.25
C ALA A 122 4.68 13.05 -21.60
N ALA A 123 5.08 14.26 -21.99
CA ALA A 123 4.60 15.52 -21.39
C ALA A 123 3.07 15.64 -21.30
N ASP A 124 2.31 15.00 -22.20
CA ASP A 124 0.85 15.02 -22.21
C ASP A 124 0.20 14.26 -21.03
N ALA A 125 0.89 13.28 -20.44
CA ALA A 125 0.38 12.53 -19.27
C ALA A 125 0.45 13.37 -17.98
N ALA A 126 1.39 14.32 -17.89
CA ALA A 126 1.53 15.21 -16.75
C ALA A 126 0.46 16.32 -16.70
N ALA A 127 -0.19 16.63 -17.83
CA ALA A 127 -1.22 17.67 -17.92
C ALA A 127 -2.65 17.19 -17.60
N ALA A 128 -2.84 15.87 -17.40
CA ALA A 128 -4.15 15.23 -17.23
C ALA A 128 -4.44 14.72 -15.80
N ALA A 129 -3.50 14.91 -14.87
CA ALA A 129 -3.63 14.58 -13.44
C ALA A 129 -3.97 15.82 -12.62
#